data_AF-A0A2D9NKM9-F1
#
_entry.id   AF-A0A2D9NKM9-F1
#
_cell.length_a   1.000
_cell.length_b   1.000
_cell.length_c   1.000
_cell.angle_alpha   90.00
_cell.angle_beta   90.00
_cell.angle_gamma   90.00
#
_symmetry.space_group_name_H-M   'P 1'
#
loop_
_entity.id
_entity.type
_entity.pdbx_description
1 polymer ?
#
loop_
_entity_poly.entity_id
_entity_poly.type
_entity_poly.pdbx_seq_one_letter_code
_entity_poly.pdbx_strand_id
1 'polypeptide(L)'
;MAEQQAVLDKWFLRQDVINQLLESGEEDEEAQLFGDRILSIAETEEAEFQSLTDPFDRSVALVLSLVREEGLDAWNIDLSKFLKFFTQRVKNNSKNLDLPACGRLIRLSWEVLHHQAVDLFDRVQRDEDEEEWDEGFDFGWEADYDDEAFMFTNSILQGDADELLPSLFGERVRRDEGRPVTLGELLSAFKDAADDAEELRLREENRIAHQEELQDYLQNIGSRMHNEDLEGDIGRCWTALRRSCVELNSTKVPVELVMNHLRDILEELYGAVPEGYQDEAKVTSFIAGLFLTHRGFASISQDVVPDGEIYLEDLWPNLDDFQEVQEAIEELDEKSRNELDSEDSGSVQFAKKRAEKIRLIEEAERKARDDLQSHESEVESKLELEVVEVEISDNGDDLEKHEWLVE
;
A
#
# COMPACT_ATOMS: atom_id res chain seq x y z
N MET A 1 -10.08 3.53 -65.10
CA MET A 1 -10.30 2.29 -64.31
C MET A 1 -9.29 2.16 -63.18
N ALA A 2 -7.98 2.25 -63.42
CA ALA A 2 -6.97 2.26 -62.35
C ALA A 2 -7.13 3.39 -61.33
N GLU A 3 -7.43 4.62 -61.78
CA GLU A 3 -7.70 5.76 -60.87
C GLU A 3 -8.98 5.59 -60.03
N GLN A 4 -10.00 4.92 -60.56
CA GLN A 4 -11.24 4.65 -59.81
C GLN A 4 -11.04 3.54 -58.78
N GLN A 5 -10.21 2.53 -59.07
CA GLN A 5 -9.81 1.52 -58.09
C GLN A 5 -8.97 2.13 -56.97
N ALA A 6 -7.98 2.98 -57.30
CA ALA A 6 -7.15 3.65 -56.29
C ALA A 6 -7.95 4.59 -55.36
N VAL A 7 -8.97 5.27 -55.87
CA VAL A 7 -9.88 6.11 -55.04
C VAL A 7 -10.80 5.26 -54.16
N LEU A 8 -11.28 4.13 -54.67
CA LEU A 8 -12.06 3.18 -53.88
C LEU A 8 -11.22 2.56 -52.76
N ASP A 9 -9.98 2.17 -53.04
CA ASP A 9 -9.06 1.60 -52.05
C ASP A 9 -8.76 2.58 -50.90
N LYS A 10 -8.63 3.88 -51.20
CA LYS A 10 -8.45 4.94 -50.18
C LYS A 10 -9.69 5.11 -49.30
N TRP A 11 -10.88 5.07 -49.89
CA TRP A 11 -12.14 5.16 -49.13
C TRP A 11 -12.37 3.92 -48.27
N PHE A 12 -12.05 2.72 -48.79
CA PHE A 12 -12.12 1.48 -48.04
C PHE A 12 -11.13 1.46 -46.88
N LEU A 13 -9.89 1.94 -47.08
CA LEU A 13 -8.91 2.08 -46.02
C LEU A 13 -9.41 2.97 -44.88
N ARG A 14 -9.99 4.14 -45.22
CA ARG A 14 -10.58 5.05 -44.23
C ARG A 14 -11.69 4.37 -43.44
N GLN A 15 -12.61 3.69 -44.12
CA GLN A 15 -13.73 3.03 -43.45
C GLN A 15 -13.28 1.83 -42.60
N ASP A 16 -12.28 1.08 -43.05
CA ASP A 16 -11.71 -0.05 -42.30
C ASP A 16 -11.04 0.42 -41.02
N VAL A 17 -10.21 1.47 -41.09
CA VAL A 17 -9.60 2.10 -39.91
C VAL A 17 -10.67 2.58 -38.92
N ILE A 18 -11.69 3.30 -39.39
CA ILE A 18 -12.77 3.78 -38.53
C ILE A 18 -13.49 2.60 -37.85
N ASN A 19 -13.87 1.57 -38.61
CA ASN A 19 -14.57 0.42 -38.05
C ASN A 19 -13.76 -0.29 -36.96
N GLN A 20 -12.44 -0.38 -37.14
CA GLN A 20 -11.58 -1.05 -36.18
C GLN A 20 -11.31 -0.22 -34.93
N LEU A 21 -11.19 1.11 -35.05
CA LEU A 21 -11.10 1.99 -33.88
C LEU A 21 -12.41 2.01 -33.08
N LEU A 22 -13.55 1.88 -33.74
CA LEU A 22 -14.84 1.71 -33.07
C LEU A 22 -14.94 0.35 -32.36
N GLU A 23 -14.33 -0.69 -32.93
CA GLU A 23 -14.26 -2.02 -32.31
C GLU A 23 -13.31 -2.06 -31.10
N SER A 24 -12.21 -1.29 -31.12
CA SER A 24 -11.31 -1.12 -29.99
C SER A 24 -11.88 -0.25 -28.86
N GLY A 25 -12.99 0.46 -29.12
CA GLY A 25 -13.75 1.22 -28.13
C GLY A 25 -13.44 2.71 -28.07
N GLU A 26 -12.87 3.29 -29.14
CA GLU A 26 -12.64 4.74 -29.25
C GLU A 26 -13.93 5.54 -29.47
N GLU A 27 -13.86 6.84 -29.18
CA GLU A 27 -14.96 7.76 -29.44
C GLU A 27 -15.18 7.96 -30.95
N ASP A 28 -16.44 7.98 -31.37
CA ASP A 28 -16.85 8.14 -32.78
C ASP A 28 -16.20 9.37 -33.46
N GLU A 29 -16.01 10.46 -32.71
CA GLU A 29 -15.41 11.70 -33.23
C GLU A 29 -13.90 11.55 -33.47
N GLU A 30 -13.18 10.92 -32.54
CA GLU A 30 -11.73 10.70 -32.64
C GLU A 30 -11.39 9.72 -33.75
N ALA A 31 -12.16 8.64 -33.89
CA ALA A 31 -11.99 7.65 -34.95
C ALA A 31 -12.17 8.30 -36.35
N GLN A 32 -13.14 9.22 -36.50
CA GLN A 32 -13.35 9.95 -37.76
C GLN A 32 -12.20 10.92 -38.06
N LEU A 33 -11.74 11.68 -37.06
CA LEU A 33 -10.61 12.59 -37.20
C LEU A 33 -9.33 11.84 -37.61
N PHE A 34 -9.10 10.68 -37.01
CA PHE A 34 -7.97 9.83 -37.36
C PHE A 34 -8.10 9.28 -38.78
N GLY A 35 -9.26 8.74 -39.16
CA GLY A 35 -9.50 8.26 -40.52
C GLY A 35 -9.30 9.34 -41.59
N ASP A 36 -9.74 10.57 -41.31
CA ASP A 36 -9.53 11.74 -42.18
C ASP A 36 -8.05 12.15 -42.24
N ARG A 37 -7.33 12.07 -41.11
CA ARG A 37 -5.88 12.30 -41.04
C ARG A 37 -5.11 11.29 -41.88
N ILE A 38 -5.41 10.00 -41.77
CA ILE A 38 -4.81 8.93 -42.59
C ILE A 38 -5.09 9.14 -44.07
N LEU A 39 -6.32 9.53 -44.44
CA LEU A 39 -6.67 9.81 -45.83
C LEU A 39 -5.81 10.95 -46.39
N SER A 40 -5.62 12.03 -45.62
CA SER A 40 -4.78 13.17 -46.04
C SER A 40 -3.31 12.75 -46.26
N ILE A 41 -2.79 11.85 -45.41
CA ILE A 41 -1.43 11.33 -45.52
C ILE A 41 -1.29 10.37 -46.72
N ALA A 42 -2.32 9.56 -46.99
CA ALA A 42 -2.37 8.68 -48.16
C ALA A 42 -2.52 9.46 -49.49
N GLU A 43 -2.99 10.70 -49.44
CA GLU A 43 -3.05 11.62 -50.57
C GLU A 43 -1.74 12.34 -50.84
N THR A 44 -0.94 12.66 -49.81
CA THR A 44 0.41 13.23 -50.00
C THR A 44 1.34 12.26 -50.74
N GLU A 45 2.08 12.79 -51.72
CA GLU A 45 3.02 12.01 -52.53
C GLU A 45 4.28 11.63 -51.75
N GLU A 46 4.93 10.53 -52.13
CA GLU A 46 6.09 9.95 -51.43
C GLU A 46 7.28 10.90 -51.23
N ALA A 47 7.43 11.90 -52.12
CA ALA A 47 8.46 12.93 -52.03
C ALA A 47 8.23 13.92 -50.87
N GLU A 48 6.99 14.01 -50.35
CA GLU A 48 6.59 14.96 -49.31
C GLU A 48 6.62 14.34 -47.91
N PHE A 49 6.85 13.03 -47.76
CA PHE A 49 6.89 12.36 -46.46
C PHE A 49 8.01 12.86 -45.52
N GLN A 50 9.07 13.46 -46.07
CA GLN A 50 10.09 14.14 -45.24
C GLN A 50 9.68 15.54 -44.77
N SER A 51 8.67 16.13 -45.40
CA SER A 51 8.17 17.49 -45.09
C SER A 51 7.07 17.51 -44.02
N LEU A 52 6.54 16.34 -43.65
CA LEU A 52 5.54 16.22 -42.58
C LEU A 52 6.13 16.70 -41.24
N THR A 53 5.38 17.59 -40.59
CA THR A 53 5.78 18.25 -39.34
C THR A 53 5.77 17.29 -38.15
N ASP A 54 4.80 16.37 -38.10
CA ASP A 54 4.63 15.45 -36.98
C ASP A 54 5.47 14.17 -37.15
N PRO A 55 6.32 13.79 -36.16
CA PRO A 55 6.92 12.46 -36.08
C PRO A 55 5.95 11.29 -36.27
N PHE A 56 4.72 11.39 -35.75
CA PHE A 56 3.71 10.33 -35.84
C PHE A 56 3.22 10.12 -37.29
N ASP A 57 2.88 11.20 -37.98
CA ASP A 57 2.43 11.13 -39.37
C ASP A 57 3.52 10.58 -40.30
N ARG A 58 4.79 10.85 -39.97
CA ARG A 58 5.93 10.30 -40.71
C ARG A 58 6.06 8.78 -40.55
N SER A 59 5.75 8.24 -39.38
CA SER A 59 5.69 6.78 -39.17
C SER A 59 4.50 6.11 -39.86
N VAL A 60 3.33 6.74 -39.87
CA VAL A 60 2.17 6.28 -40.66
C VAL A 60 2.52 6.26 -42.15
N ALA A 61 3.08 7.36 -42.66
CA ALA A 61 3.52 7.46 -44.04
C ALA A 61 4.56 6.38 -44.40
N LEU A 62 5.44 6.04 -43.46
CA LEU A 62 6.41 4.96 -43.63
C LEU A 62 5.72 3.60 -43.79
N VAL A 63 4.72 3.28 -42.97
CA VAL A 63 3.91 2.04 -43.10
C VAL A 63 3.21 1.98 -44.46
N LEU A 64 2.55 3.08 -44.85
CA LEU A 64 1.88 3.17 -46.16
C LEU A 64 2.86 3.03 -47.33
N SER A 65 4.05 3.63 -47.23
CA SER A 65 5.10 3.51 -48.26
C SER A 65 5.60 2.08 -48.39
N LEU A 66 5.74 1.36 -47.27
CA LEU A 66 6.27 0.02 -47.25
C LEU A 66 5.30 -0.99 -47.88
N VAL A 67 3.99 -0.85 -47.62
CA VAL A 67 2.97 -1.69 -48.25
C VAL A 67 2.95 -1.48 -49.77
N ARG A 68 3.13 -0.23 -50.22
CA ARG A 68 3.13 0.13 -51.65
C ARG A 68 4.41 -0.29 -52.39
N GLU A 69 5.59 -0.07 -51.80
CA GLU A 69 6.89 -0.36 -52.42
C GLU A 69 7.17 -1.87 -52.51
N GLU A 70 6.89 -2.62 -51.44
CA GLU A 70 7.19 -4.05 -51.35
C GLU A 70 6.06 -4.95 -51.91
N GLY A 71 4.96 -4.34 -52.37
CA GLY A 71 3.81 -5.06 -52.95
C GLY A 71 3.13 -6.00 -51.95
N LEU A 72 3.07 -5.59 -50.68
CA LEU A 72 2.34 -6.35 -49.66
C LEU A 72 0.84 -6.23 -49.92
N ASP A 73 0.11 -7.32 -49.71
CA ASP A 73 -1.35 -7.30 -49.80
C ASP A 73 -1.93 -6.52 -48.60
N ALA A 74 -2.72 -5.49 -48.88
CA ALA A 74 -3.33 -4.64 -47.85
C ALA A 74 -4.35 -5.39 -46.99
N TRP A 75 -4.90 -6.51 -47.48
CA TRP A 75 -5.90 -7.32 -46.79
C TRP A 75 -5.33 -8.54 -46.07
N ASN A 76 -4.06 -8.89 -46.35
CA ASN A 76 -3.37 -10.00 -45.71
C ASN A 76 -1.86 -9.72 -45.62
N ILE A 77 -1.46 -9.02 -44.55
CA ILE A 77 -0.09 -8.59 -44.37
C ILE A 77 0.74 -9.68 -43.68
N ASP A 78 1.80 -10.14 -44.35
CA ASP A 78 2.81 -11.01 -43.74
C ASP A 78 3.65 -10.22 -42.73
N LEU A 79 3.28 -10.32 -41.44
CA LEU A 79 3.94 -9.67 -40.32
C LEU A 79 5.45 -9.95 -40.26
N SER A 80 5.89 -11.13 -40.70
CA SER A 80 7.30 -11.52 -40.63
C SER A 80 8.17 -10.75 -41.64
N LYS A 81 7.64 -10.53 -42.84
CA LYS A 81 8.28 -9.69 -43.88
C LYS A 81 8.15 -8.23 -43.53
N PHE A 82 6.96 -7.82 -43.11
CA PHE A 82 6.68 -6.46 -42.65
C PHE A 82 7.68 -6.02 -41.57
N LEU A 83 7.87 -6.80 -40.50
CA LEU A 83 8.82 -6.45 -39.43
C LEU A 83 10.27 -6.33 -39.91
N LYS A 84 10.72 -7.18 -40.83
CA LYS A 84 12.08 -7.10 -41.39
C LYS A 84 12.29 -5.77 -42.12
N PHE A 85 11.37 -5.43 -43.03
CA PHE A 85 11.47 -4.18 -43.80
C PHE A 85 11.24 -2.95 -42.92
N PHE A 86 10.27 -3.02 -42.01
CA PHE A 86 9.95 -1.93 -41.10
C PHE A 86 11.11 -1.61 -40.16
N THR A 87 11.70 -2.62 -39.50
CA THR A 87 12.86 -2.41 -38.62
C THR A 87 14.10 -1.90 -39.37
N GLN A 88 14.31 -2.34 -40.62
CA GLN A 88 15.39 -1.84 -41.46
C GLN A 88 15.19 -0.35 -41.81
N ARG A 89 13.97 0.05 -42.16
CA ARG A 89 13.63 1.44 -42.52
C ARG A 89 13.64 2.37 -41.30
N VAL A 90 13.17 1.92 -40.14
CA VAL A 90 13.25 2.65 -38.86
C VAL A 90 14.71 2.90 -38.45
N LYS A 91 15.60 1.92 -38.61
CA LYS A 91 17.04 2.10 -38.34
C LYS A 91 17.67 3.17 -39.24
N ASN A 92 17.29 3.19 -40.52
CA ASN A 92 17.82 4.15 -41.49
C ASN A 92 17.31 5.59 -41.26
N ASN A 93 16.06 5.75 -40.82
CA ASN A 93 15.40 7.06 -40.66
C ASN A 93 15.20 7.49 -39.19
N SER A 94 16.03 6.96 -38.28
CA SER A 94 15.86 7.03 -36.81
C SER A 94 15.69 8.42 -36.18
N LYS A 95 16.14 9.51 -36.82
CA LYS A 95 16.06 10.86 -36.24
C LYS A 95 14.72 11.58 -36.45
N ASN A 96 13.90 11.11 -37.38
CA ASN A 96 12.69 11.80 -37.82
C ASN A 96 11.40 11.04 -37.49
N LEU A 97 11.49 9.94 -36.75
CA LEU A 97 10.36 9.06 -36.46
C LEU A 97 10.08 9.05 -34.96
N ASP A 98 8.83 8.77 -34.61
CA ASP A 98 8.45 8.46 -33.24
C ASP A 98 8.98 7.07 -32.85
N LEU A 99 10.15 7.04 -32.20
CA LEU A 99 10.81 5.81 -31.78
C LEU A 99 10.01 5.04 -30.71
N PRO A 100 9.44 5.69 -29.67
CA PRO A 100 8.51 5.04 -28.74
C PRO A 100 7.35 4.29 -29.41
N ALA A 101 6.58 4.95 -30.28
CA ALA A 101 5.45 4.30 -30.95
C ALA A 101 5.90 3.20 -31.91
N CYS A 102 6.96 3.43 -32.70
CA CYS A 102 7.52 2.42 -33.60
C CYS A 102 8.02 1.18 -32.83
N GLY A 103 8.67 1.39 -31.68
CA GLY A 103 9.13 0.31 -30.81
C GLY A 103 7.97 -0.52 -30.25
N ARG A 104 6.88 0.14 -29.85
CA ARG A 104 5.68 -0.54 -29.36
C ARG A 104 4.96 -1.30 -30.47
N LEU A 105 4.86 -0.76 -31.69
CA LEU A 105 4.30 -1.51 -32.82
C LEU A 105 5.13 -2.75 -33.17
N ILE A 106 6.47 -2.65 -33.10
CA ILE A 106 7.34 -3.81 -33.27
C ILE A 106 7.04 -4.88 -32.20
N ARG A 107 6.84 -4.45 -30.94
CA ARG A 107 6.47 -5.35 -29.84
C ARG A 107 5.12 -6.02 -30.08
N LEU A 108 4.08 -5.25 -30.43
CA LEU A 108 2.73 -5.78 -30.69
C LEU A 108 2.74 -6.78 -31.85
N SER A 109 3.42 -6.44 -32.94
CA SER A 109 3.57 -7.35 -34.08
C SER A 109 4.31 -8.64 -33.70
N TRP A 110 5.31 -8.55 -32.80
CA TRP A 110 5.99 -9.72 -32.28
C TRP A 110 5.10 -10.56 -31.37
N GLU A 111 4.27 -9.95 -30.54
CA GLU A 111 3.32 -10.64 -29.66
C GLU A 111 2.30 -11.45 -30.46
N VAL A 112 1.76 -10.87 -31.54
CA VAL A 112 0.84 -11.59 -32.44
C VAL A 112 1.55 -12.76 -33.10
N LEU A 113 2.75 -12.56 -33.65
CA LEU A 113 3.54 -13.64 -34.25
C LEU A 113 3.91 -14.73 -33.23
N HIS A 114 4.21 -14.33 -31.99
CA HIS A 114 4.55 -15.25 -30.93
C HIS A 114 3.32 -16.08 -30.52
N HIS A 115 2.16 -15.45 -30.39
CA HIS A 115 0.92 -16.14 -30.09
C HIS A 115 0.54 -17.14 -31.21
N GLN A 116 0.66 -16.73 -32.47
CA GLN A 116 0.47 -17.62 -33.62
C GLN A 116 1.42 -18.83 -33.57
N ALA A 117 2.69 -18.61 -33.21
CA ALA A 117 3.67 -19.69 -33.08
C ALA A 117 3.37 -20.63 -31.91
N VAL A 118 2.89 -20.09 -30.77
CA VAL A 118 2.47 -20.88 -29.62
C VAL A 118 1.24 -21.73 -29.96
N ASP A 119 0.23 -21.14 -30.61
CA ASP A 119 -0.96 -21.89 -31.04
C ASP A 119 -0.64 -22.99 -32.03
N LEU A 120 0.32 -22.75 -32.94
CA LEU A 120 0.85 -23.78 -33.83
C LEU A 120 1.56 -24.89 -33.05
N PHE A 121 2.38 -24.53 -32.07
CA PHE A 121 3.10 -25.48 -31.23
C PHE A 121 2.16 -26.36 -30.41
N ASP A 122 1.19 -25.75 -29.72
CA ASP A 122 0.17 -26.45 -28.94
C ASP A 122 -0.67 -27.41 -29.78
N ARG A 123 -0.91 -27.08 -31.06
CA ARG A 123 -1.60 -27.98 -31.99
C ARG A 123 -0.74 -29.17 -32.38
N VAL A 124 0.54 -28.93 -32.72
CA VAL A 124 1.48 -29.99 -33.07
C VAL A 124 1.67 -30.97 -31.91
N GLN A 125 1.72 -30.48 -30.66
CA GLN A 125 1.81 -31.35 -29.49
C GLN A 125 0.52 -32.17 -29.24
N ARG A 126 -0.66 -31.59 -29.45
CA ARG A 126 -1.93 -32.34 -29.33
C ARG A 126 -2.02 -33.48 -30.34
N ASP A 127 -1.48 -33.29 -31.55
CA ASP A 127 -1.42 -34.35 -32.56
C ASP A 127 -0.44 -35.48 -32.15
N GLU A 128 0.59 -35.19 -31.33
CA GLU A 128 1.53 -36.21 -30.80
C GLU A 128 0.95 -36.99 -29.60
N ASP A 129 0.09 -36.38 -28.79
CA ASP A 129 -0.50 -37.00 -27.58
C ASP A 129 -1.72 -37.91 -27.87
N GLU A 130 -2.29 -37.88 -29.09
CA GLU A 130 -3.47 -38.69 -29.47
C GLU A 130 -3.16 -40.16 -29.87
N GLU A 131 -1.91 -40.62 -29.73
CA GLU A 131 -1.50 -41.99 -30.08
C GLU A 131 -1.17 -42.91 -28.87
N GLU A 132 -1.72 -42.67 -27.68
CA GLU A 132 -1.81 -43.76 -26.70
C GLU A 132 -3.05 -44.62 -27.03
N TRP A 133 -2.90 -45.46 -28.07
CA TRP A 133 -3.85 -46.53 -28.34
C TRP A 133 -3.96 -47.38 -27.08
N ASP A 134 -5.14 -47.36 -26.42
CA ASP A 134 -5.44 -48.23 -25.29
C ASP A 134 -5.29 -49.68 -25.75
N GLU A 135 -4.13 -50.28 -25.49
CA GLU A 135 -3.81 -51.69 -25.75
C GLU A 135 -4.81 -52.64 -25.04
N GLY A 136 -5.68 -52.12 -24.17
CA GLY A 136 -6.77 -52.84 -23.50
C GLY A 136 -8.04 -53.07 -24.34
N PHE A 137 -8.18 -52.46 -25.52
CA PHE A 137 -9.37 -52.63 -26.39
C PHE A 137 -9.17 -53.68 -27.51
N ASP A 138 -8.33 -54.69 -27.27
CA ASP A 138 -8.18 -55.86 -28.13
C ASP A 138 -9.27 -56.91 -27.87
N PHE A 139 -10.56 -56.57 -28.03
CA PHE A 139 -11.62 -57.58 -28.06
C PHE A 139 -12.87 -57.12 -28.81
N GLY A 140 -12.85 -57.24 -30.14
CA GLY A 140 -14.07 -57.06 -30.95
C GLY A 140 -13.90 -56.80 -32.44
N TRP A 141 -12.70 -56.46 -32.91
CA TRP A 141 -12.45 -56.06 -34.31
C TRP A 141 -12.45 -57.20 -35.34
N GLU A 142 -12.61 -58.46 -34.92
CA GLU A 142 -12.68 -59.62 -35.83
C GLU A 142 -14.14 -60.07 -36.10
N ALA A 143 -15.14 -59.50 -35.42
CA ALA A 143 -16.48 -60.08 -35.39
C ALA A 143 -17.46 -59.53 -36.43
N ASP A 144 -17.31 -58.26 -36.84
CA ASP A 144 -18.23 -57.63 -37.79
C ASP A 144 -17.49 -57.44 -39.13
N TYR A 145 -17.70 -58.39 -40.06
CA TYR A 145 -17.37 -58.17 -41.45
C TYR A 145 -18.22 -56.99 -41.94
N ASP A 146 -17.64 -55.81 -41.96
CA ASP A 146 -18.26 -54.64 -42.52
C ASP A 146 -18.29 -54.78 -44.05
N ASP A 147 -19.46 -55.17 -44.56
CA ASP A 147 -19.72 -55.31 -46.00
C ASP A 147 -19.39 -54.00 -46.74
N GLU A 148 -19.53 -52.83 -46.11
CA GLU A 148 -19.16 -51.54 -46.72
C GLU A 148 -17.64 -51.39 -46.86
N ALA A 149 -16.85 -51.78 -45.85
CA ALA A 149 -15.40 -51.78 -45.92
C ALA A 149 -14.85 -52.77 -46.97
N PHE A 150 -15.47 -53.95 -47.08
CA PHE A 150 -15.14 -54.92 -48.13
C PHE A 150 -15.46 -54.37 -49.53
N MET A 151 -16.62 -53.73 -49.71
CA MET A 151 -16.98 -53.10 -50.98
C MET A 151 -16.05 -51.94 -51.34
N PHE A 152 -15.66 -51.12 -50.36
CA PHE A 152 -14.73 -50.01 -50.53
C PHE A 152 -13.34 -50.49 -51.00
N THR A 153 -12.74 -51.45 -50.28
CA THR A 153 -11.41 -51.99 -50.64
C THR A 153 -11.43 -52.67 -52.01
N ASN A 154 -12.50 -53.38 -52.35
CA ASN A 154 -12.65 -54.00 -53.67
C ASN A 154 -12.83 -52.96 -54.78
N SER A 155 -13.55 -51.86 -54.53
CA SER A 155 -13.70 -50.75 -55.49
C SER A 155 -12.38 -50.01 -55.77
N ILE A 156 -11.50 -49.91 -54.76
CA ILE A 156 -10.14 -49.38 -54.92
C ILE A 156 -9.28 -50.34 -55.75
N LEU A 157 -9.32 -51.65 -55.44
CA LEU A 157 -8.55 -52.67 -56.16
C LEU A 157 -8.96 -52.80 -57.63
N GLN A 158 -10.24 -52.56 -57.94
CA GLN A 158 -10.78 -52.59 -59.30
C GLN A 158 -10.57 -51.27 -60.07
N GLY A 159 -10.15 -50.20 -59.40
CA GLY A 159 -9.88 -48.90 -60.01
C GLY A 159 -11.12 -48.03 -60.23
N ASP A 160 -12.30 -48.45 -59.77
CA ASP A 160 -13.56 -47.68 -59.89
C ASP A 160 -13.58 -46.44 -58.96
N ALA A 161 -12.70 -46.40 -57.96
CA ALA A 161 -12.58 -45.29 -57.01
C ALA A 161 -11.50 -44.24 -57.36
N ASP A 162 -10.78 -44.38 -58.47
CA ASP A 162 -9.64 -43.51 -58.83
C ASP A 162 -10.01 -42.01 -58.95
N GLU A 163 -11.27 -41.68 -59.25
CA GLU A 163 -11.75 -40.29 -59.30
C GLU A 163 -12.01 -39.69 -57.90
N LEU A 164 -12.33 -40.52 -56.91
CA LEU A 164 -12.67 -40.11 -55.54
C LEU A 164 -11.46 -40.16 -54.60
N LEU A 165 -10.49 -41.04 -54.85
CA LEU A 165 -9.28 -41.18 -54.02
C LEU A 165 -8.47 -39.88 -53.85
N PRO A 166 -8.27 -39.03 -54.87
CA PRO A 166 -7.58 -37.75 -54.68
C PRO A 166 -8.30 -36.80 -53.71
N SER A 167 -9.62 -36.92 -53.59
CA SER A 167 -10.42 -36.12 -52.65
C SER A 167 -10.41 -36.68 -51.23
N LEU A 168 -10.29 -38.02 -51.09
CA LEU A 168 -10.21 -38.71 -49.80
C LEU A 168 -8.82 -38.60 -49.16
N PHE A 169 -7.76 -38.60 -49.99
CA PHE A 169 -6.37 -38.39 -49.55
C PHE A 169 -5.90 -36.94 -49.70
N GLY A 170 -6.75 -36.06 -50.22
CA GLY A 170 -6.51 -34.62 -50.13
C GLY A 170 -6.43 -34.23 -48.66
N GLU A 171 -5.55 -33.28 -48.32
CA GLU A 171 -5.56 -32.72 -46.96
C GLU A 171 -6.99 -32.33 -46.60
N ARG A 172 -7.51 -32.90 -45.49
CA ARG A 172 -8.78 -32.46 -44.90
C ARG A 172 -8.71 -30.95 -44.82
N VAL A 173 -9.55 -30.26 -45.61
CA VAL A 173 -9.53 -28.81 -45.82
C VAL A 173 -9.15 -28.14 -44.51
N ARG A 174 -7.87 -27.78 -44.40
CA ARG A 174 -7.41 -27.01 -43.25
C ARG A 174 -8.05 -25.66 -43.45
N ARG A 175 -8.67 -25.13 -42.39
CA ARG A 175 -9.03 -23.72 -42.42
C ARG A 175 -7.71 -22.97 -42.50
N ASP A 176 -7.51 -22.21 -43.57
CA ASP A 176 -6.40 -21.26 -43.64
C ASP A 176 -6.46 -20.40 -42.39
N GLU A 177 -5.29 -20.27 -41.76
CA GLU A 177 -5.12 -19.88 -40.38
C GLU A 177 -5.50 -18.42 -40.13
N GLY A 178 -6.19 -18.18 -39.01
CA GLY A 178 -6.40 -16.85 -38.43
C GLY A 178 -7.23 -15.88 -39.27
N ARG A 179 -7.72 -14.80 -38.65
CA ARG A 179 -8.16 -13.63 -39.41
C ARG A 179 -6.88 -12.99 -39.98
N PRO A 180 -6.79 -12.71 -41.29
CA PRO A 180 -5.61 -12.05 -41.84
C PRO A 180 -5.50 -10.65 -41.25
N VAL A 181 -4.27 -10.24 -40.91
CA VAL A 181 -4.00 -8.90 -40.41
C VAL A 181 -4.11 -7.92 -41.57
N THR A 182 -5.01 -6.96 -41.42
CA THR A 182 -5.28 -5.93 -42.43
C THR A 182 -4.43 -4.69 -42.23
N LEU A 183 -4.28 -3.87 -43.26
CA LEU A 183 -3.61 -2.57 -43.15
C LEU A 183 -4.32 -1.64 -42.17
N GLY A 184 -5.67 -1.67 -42.13
CA GLY A 184 -6.43 -0.93 -41.12
C GLY A 184 -5.99 -1.31 -39.70
N GLU A 185 -5.73 -2.60 -39.47
CA GLU A 185 -5.44 -3.15 -38.14
C GLU A 185 -4.03 -2.81 -37.68
N LEU A 186 -3.09 -2.74 -38.63
CA LEU A 186 -1.78 -2.20 -38.34
C LEU A 186 -1.82 -0.70 -38.02
N LEU A 187 -2.67 0.06 -38.71
CA LEU A 187 -2.78 1.51 -38.49
C LEU A 187 -3.54 1.85 -37.20
N SER A 188 -4.57 1.08 -36.84
CA SER A 188 -5.24 1.21 -35.54
C SER A 188 -4.32 0.79 -34.40
N ALA A 189 -3.67 -0.37 -34.49
CA ALA A 189 -2.67 -0.80 -33.50
C ALA A 189 -1.49 0.17 -33.40
N PHE A 190 -1.14 0.87 -34.49
CA PHE A 190 -0.14 1.93 -34.45
C PHE A 190 -0.63 3.17 -33.70
N LYS A 191 -1.89 3.57 -33.87
CA LYS A 191 -2.52 4.66 -33.11
C LYS A 191 -2.53 4.34 -31.63
N ASP A 192 -3.03 3.16 -31.24
CA ASP A 192 -3.04 2.69 -29.85
C ASP A 192 -1.62 2.72 -29.25
N ALA A 193 -0.63 2.29 -30.04
CA ALA A 193 0.76 2.29 -29.61
C ALA A 193 1.34 3.70 -29.39
N ALA A 194 0.87 4.69 -30.13
CA ALA A 194 1.27 6.08 -29.96
C ALA A 194 0.57 6.74 -28.77
N ASP A 195 -0.74 6.52 -28.62
CA ASP A 195 -1.52 7.05 -27.50
C ASP A 195 -0.97 6.51 -26.16
N ASP A 196 -0.63 5.22 -26.10
CA ASP A 196 0.06 4.61 -24.97
C ASP A 196 1.43 5.23 -24.66
N ALA A 197 2.19 5.60 -25.70
CA ALA A 197 3.52 6.19 -25.55
C ALA A 197 3.42 7.62 -24.99
N GLU A 198 2.46 8.40 -25.47
CA GLU A 198 2.13 9.73 -24.94
C GLU A 198 1.63 9.66 -23.50
N GLU A 199 0.78 8.68 -23.16
CA GLU A 199 0.33 8.49 -21.78
C GLU A 199 1.50 8.22 -20.82
N LEU A 200 2.45 7.37 -21.22
CA LEU A 200 3.65 7.12 -20.43
C LEU A 200 4.53 8.36 -20.29
N ARG A 201 4.67 9.16 -21.36
CA ARG A 201 5.43 10.41 -21.33
C ARG A 201 4.81 11.38 -20.31
N LEU A 202 3.48 11.53 -20.35
CA LEU A 202 2.75 12.40 -19.43
C LEU A 202 2.84 11.91 -17.97
N ARG A 203 2.78 10.59 -17.74
CA ARG A 203 2.99 10.00 -16.41
C ARG A 203 4.40 10.26 -15.87
N GLU A 204 5.42 10.18 -16.71
CA GLU A 204 6.81 10.45 -16.33
C GLU A 204 7.03 11.93 -16.02
N GLU A 205 6.49 12.83 -16.85
CA GLU A 205 6.51 14.27 -16.61
C GLU A 205 5.82 14.61 -15.28
N ASN A 206 4.67 13.99 -15.00
CA ASN A 206 3.98 14.15 -13.71
C ASN A 206 4.81 13.64 -12.53
N ARG A 207 5.50 12.49 -12.69
CA ARG A 207 6.39 11.95 -11.64
C ARG A 207 7.54 12.90 -11.33
N ILE A 208 8.15 13.49 -12.36
CA ILE A 208 9.25 14.45 -12.20
C ILE A 208 8.74 15.72 -11.51
N ALA A 209 7.62 16.29 -11.97
CA ALA A 209 7.02 17.46 -11.35
C ALA A 209 6.66 17.19 -9.88
N HIS A 210 6.07 16.04 -9.58
CA HIS A 210 5.76 15.65 -8.21
C HIS A 210 7.00 15.45 -7.34
N GLN A 211 8.10 14.95 -7.91
CA GLN A 211 9.38 14.83 -7.21
C GLN A 211 9.97 16.22 -6.88
N GLU A 212 9.86 17.17 -7.80
CA GLU A 212 10.29 18.56 -7.57
C GLU A 212 9.42 19.23 -6.49
N GLU A 213 8.10 19.08 -6.56
CA GLU A 213 7.18 19.57 -5.53
C GLU A 213 7.50 18.97 -4.15
N LEU A 214 7.72 17.65 -4.06
CA LEU A 214 8.11 16.98 -2.82
C LEU A 214 9.45 17.50 -2.29
N GLN A 215 10.42 17.76 -3.16
CA GLN A 215 11.70 18.35 -2.76
C GLN A 215 11.49 19.73 -2.13
N ASP A 216 10.67 20.57 -2.73
CA ASP A 216 10.33 21.90 -2.20
C ASP A 216 9.57 21.79 -0.88
N TYR A 217 8.62 20.86 -0.76
CA TYR A 217 7.94 20.60 0.52
C TYR A 217 8.90 20.14 1.60
N LEU A 218 9.83 19.22 1.30
CA LEU A 218 10.84 18.74 2.24
C LEU A 218 11.76 19.86 2.73
N GLN A 219 12.19 20.75 1.83
CA GLN A 219 12.99 21.92 2.22
C GLN A 219 12.21 22.86 3.16
N ASN A 220 10.92 23.05 2.91
CA ASN A 220 10.05 23.92 3.71
C ASN A 220 9.62 23.31 5.06
N ILE A 221 9.61 21.98 5.19
CA ILE A 221 9.30 21.29 6.46
C ILE A 221 10.34 21.62 7.53
N GLY A 222 11.63 21.74 7.16
CA GLY A 222 12.69 22.13 8.09
C GLY A 222 12.54 23.54 8.68
N SER A 223 11.82 24.43 7.99
CA SER A 223 11.57 25.81 8.45
C SER A 223 10.28 25.97 9.27
N ARG A 224 9.38 24.98 9.25
CA ARG A 224 8.08 24.98 9.96
C ARG A 224 8.02 24.01 11.14
N MET A 225 8.98 23.11 11.25
CA MET A 225 9.17 22.31 12.45
C MET A 225 9.80 23.21 13.51
N HIS A 226 8.96 23.92 14.27
CA HIS A 226 9.36 24.52 15.54
C HIS A 226 9.97 23.40 16.38
N ASN A 227 11.29 23.39 16.55
CA ASN A 227 11.94 22.51 17.51
C ASN A 227 11.64 23.07 18.91
N GLU A 228 10.46 22.74 19.46
CA GLU A 228 10.12 23.01 20.86
C GLU A 228 11.00 22.13 21.76
N ASP A 229 12.24 22.57 21.96
CA ASP A 229 13.18 21.98 22.91
C ASP A 229 12.89 22.54 24.31
N LEU A 230 11.86 21.99 24.95
CA LEU A 230 11.42 22.40 26.29
C LEU A 230 12.55 22.36 27.33
N GLU A 231 13.44 21.36 27.27
CA GLU A 231 14.54 21.23 28.23
C GLU A 231 15.65 22.24 27.95
N GLY A 232 15.99 22.46 26.67
CA GLY A 232 16.88 23.53 26.26
C GLY A 232 16.36 24.91 26.66
N ASP A 233 15.05 25.15 26.53
CA ASP A 233 14.42 26.42 26.91
C ASP A 233 14.39 26.64 28.42
N ILE A 234 14.21 25.59 29.23
CA ILE A 234 14.35 25.66 30.70
C ILE A 234 15.79 26.04 31.09
N GLY A 235 16.80 25.39 30.51
CA GLY A 235 18.21 25.69 30.78
C GLY A 235 18.61 27.12 30.38
N ARG A 236 18.07 27.61 29.25
CA ARG A 236 18.27 29.00 28.81
C ARG A 236 17.57 30.01 29.72
N CYS A 237 16.35 29.71 30.17
CA CYS A 237 15.64 30.53 31.15
C CYS A 237 16.37 30.60 32.49
N TRP A 238 16.94 29.49 32.95
CA TRP A 238 17.77 29.49 34.16
C TRP A 238 19.03 30.33 33.99
N THR A 239 19.69 30.24 32.83
CA THR A 239 20.88 31.07 32.53
C THR A 239 20.52 32.56 32.48
N ALA A 240 19.38 32.92 31.88
CA ALA A 240 18.87 34.29 31.85
C ALA A 240 18.54 34.81 33.26
N LEU A 241 17.95 33.96 34.11
CA LEU A 241 17.66 34.26 35.51
C LEU A 241 18.96 34.52 36.29
N ARG A 242 19.98 33.67 36.15
CA ARG A 242 21.30 33.86 36.78
C ARG A 242 21.99 35.15 36.32
N ARG A 243 21.98 35.46 35.03
CA ARG A 243 22.51 36.74 34.50
C ARG A 243 21.82 37.95 35.15
N SER A 244 20.50 37.87 35.30
CA SER A 244 19.70 38.93 35.92
C SER A 244 19.96 39.05 37.43
N CYS A 245 20.17 37.94 38.14
CA CYS A 245 20.54 37.93 39.56
C CYS A 245 21.92 38.56 39.81
N VAL A 246 22.90 38.28 38.94
CA VAL A 246 24.24 38.89 39.01
C VAL A 246 24.19 40.39 38.76
N GLU A 247 23.37 40.85 37.82
CA GLU A 247 23.22 42.27 37.49
C GLU A 247 22.62 43.10 38.65
N LEU A 248 21.61 42.54 39.33
CA LEU A 248 20.91 43.20 40.44
C LEU A 248 21.55 43.00 41.82
N ASN A 249 22.56 42.13 41.94
CA ASN A 249 23.14 41.69 43.23
C ASN A 249 22.07 41.27 44.25
N SER A 250 20.98 40.68 43.77
CA SER A 250 19.81 40.30 44.57
C SER A 250 19.38 38.90 44.16
N THR A 251 19.00 38.09 45.15
CA THR A 251 18.41 36.76 44.91
C THR A 251 17.00 36.87 44.33
N LYS A 252 16.35 38.03 44.45
CA LYS A 252 15.01 38.33 43.91
C LYS A 252 15.11 39.26 42.70
N VAL A 253 14.49 38.88 41.59
CA VAL A 253 14.55 39.59 40.30
C VAL A 253 13.16 39.66 39.66
N PRO A 254 12.75 40.79 39.05
CA PRO A 254 11.48 40.86 38.33
C PRO A 254 11.51 40.05 37.03
N VAL A 255 10.40 39.36 36.72
CA VAL A 255 10.27 38.48 35.53
C VAL A 255 10.54 39.23 34.22
N GLU A 256 10.21 40.52 34.15
CA GLU A 256 10.43 41.35 32.96
C GLU A 256 11.91 41.45 32.55
N LEU A 257 12.82 41.50 33.52
CA LEU A 257 14.26 41.52 33.23
C LEU A 257 14.76 40.16 32.73
N VAL A 258 14.25 39.07 33.30
CA VAL A 258 14.58 37.71 32.84
C VAL A 258 14.09 37.48 31.41
N MET A 259 12.90 37.98 31.06
CA MET A 259 12.35 37.90 29.69
C MET A 259 13.20 38.66 28.68
N ASN A 260 13.72 39.84 29.04
CA ASN A 260 14.59 40.62 28.15
C ASN A 260 15.93 39.91 27.89
N HIS A 261 16.57 39.38 28.94
CA HIS A 261 17.81 38.61 28.80
C HIS A 261 17.61 37.30 28.03
N LEU A 262 16.44 36.65 28.20
CA LEU A 262 16.09 35.46 27.42
C LEU A 262 15.91 35.80 25.93
N ARG A 263 15.25 36.92 25.62
CA ARG A 263 15.08 37.37 24.24
C ARG A 263 16.43 37.54 23.55
N ASP A 264 17.38 38.17 24.21
CA ASP A 264 18.72 38.39 23.65
C ASP A 264 19.45 37.05 23.40
N ILE A 265 19.30 36.06 24.29
CA ILE A 265 19.85 34.70 24.12
C ILE A 265 19.18 33.97 22.95
N LEU A 266 17.87 34.12 22.78
CA LEU A 266 17.10 33.50 21.70
C LEU A 266 17.45 34.12 20.33
N GLU A 267 17.64 35.45 20.28
CA GLU A 267 18.08 36.17 19.08
C GLU A 267 19.48 35.76 18.62
N GLU A 268 20.40 35.50 19.57
CA GLU A 268 21.76 35.01 19.26
C GLU A 268 21.77 33.58 18.70
N LEU A 269 20.86 32.70 19.15
CA LEU A 269 20.86 31.28 18.81
C LEU A 269 20.05 30.94 17.56
N TYR A 270 18.89 31.57 17.38
CA TYR A 270 17.96 31.26 16.28
C TYR A 270 18.03 32.29 15.14
N GLY A 271 18.79 33.38 15.33
CA GLY A 271 18.90 34.47 14.36
C GLY A 271 17.66 35.38 14.33
N ALA A 272 17.82 36.58 13.79
CA ALA A 272 16.71 37.53 13.66
C ALA A 272 15.75 37.11 12.54
N VAL A 273 14.62 36.51 12.89
CA VAL A 273 13.53 36.22 11.94
C VAL A 273 12.40 37.24 12.13
N PRO A 274 11.85 37.83 11.05
CA PRO A 274 10.98 39.00 11.12
C PRO A 274 9.55 38.60 11.51
N GLU A 275 9.02 39.25 12.55
CA GLU A 275 7.60 39.27 12.95
C GLU A 275 6.96 37.94 13.37
N GLY A 276 7.06 37.62 14.68
CA GLY A 276 6.28 36.56 15.34
C GLY A 276 6.82 36.18 16.72
N TYR A 277 8.14 36.28 16.90
CA TYR A 277 8.83 35.83 18.10
C TYR A 277 8.58 36.63 19.38
N GLN A 278 7.96 37.81 19.33
CA GLN A 278 7.64 38.53 20.58
C GLN A 278 6.61 37.79 21.42
N ASP A 279 5.65 37.13 20.79
CA ASP A 279 4.62 36.39 21.50
C ASP A 279 5.09 34.96 21.80
N GLU A 280 5.87 34.34 20.90
CA GLU A 280 6.52 33.05 21.15
C GLU A 280 7.52 33.14 22.31
N ALA A 281 8.39 34.16 22.34
CA ALA A 281 9.32 34.36 23.44
C ALA A 281 8.61 34.63 24.79
N LYS A 282 7.47 35.33 24.80
CA LYS A 282 6.64 35.48 26.01
C LYS A 282 6.04 34.15 26.46
N VAL A 283 5.55 33.34 25.53
CA VAL A 283 4.96 32.03 25.84
C VAL A 283 6.03 31.05 26.32
N THR A 284 7.16 30.95 25.62
CA THR A 284 8.28 30.09 25.99
C THR A 284 8.90 30.52 27.32
N SER A 285 9.12 31.82 27.54
CA SER A 285 9.63 32.32 28.83
C SER A 285 8.65 32.07 29.98
N PHE A 286 7.34 32.18 29.74
CA PHE A 286 6.33 31.89 30.75
C PHE A 286 6.25 30.38 31.07
N ILE A 287 6.22 29.53 30.04
CA ILE A 287 6.17 28.06 30.20
C ILE A 287 7.44 27.58 30.90
N ALA A 288 8.61 28.00 30.44
CA ALA A 288 9.88 27.64 31.08
C ALA A 288 9.99 28.23 32.49
N GLY A 289 9.50 29.45 32.74
CA GLY A 289 9.39 30.04 34.08
C GLY A 289 8.51 29.20 35.02
N LEU A 290 7.36 28.72 34.52
CA LEU A 290 6.50 27.80 35.26
C LEU A 290 7.22 26.49 35.57
N PHE A 291 7.94 25.91 34.60
CA PHE A 291 8.71 24.68 34.82
C PHE A 291 9.88 24.88 35.79
N LEU A 292 10.57 26.02 35.77
CA LEU A 292 11.58 26.38 36.75
C LEU A 292 10.99 26.41 38.17
N THR A 293 9.78 26.93 38.32
CA THR A 293 9.09 26.96 39.62
C THR A 293 8.57 25.59 40.06
N HIS A 294 8.00 24.82 39.13
CA HIS A 294 7.46 23.49 39.41
C HIS A 294 8.55 22.50 39.80
N ARG A 295 9.70 22.54 39.11
CA ARG A 295 10.85 21.68 39.44
C ARG A 295 11.68 22.20 40.62
N GLY A 296 11.39 23.38 41.17
CA GLY A 296 12.09 23.89 42.36
C GLY A 296 13.45 24.53 42.08
N PHE A 297 13.72 24.97 40.85
CA PHE A 297 14.90 25.80 40.52
C PHE A 297 14.74 27.22 41.07
N ALA A 298 13.52 27.78 40.97
CA ALA A 298 13.20 29.13 41.43
C ALA A 298 11.88 29.16 42.18
N SER A 299 11.68 30.17 43.04
CA SER A 299 10.37 30.44 43.65
C SER A 299 9.76 31.69 43.04
N ILE A 300 8.43 31.69 42.90
CA ILE A 300 7.66 32.83 42.38
C ILE A 300 6.99 33.56 43.54
N SER A 301 7.18 34.88 43.62
CA SER A 301 6.55 35.74 44.61
C SER A 301 5.92 36.97 43.95
N GLN A 302 4.80 37.44 44.50
CA GLN A 302 4.12 38.65 44.05
C GLN A 302 3.75 39.48 45.28
N ASP A 303 4.29 40.69 45.37
CA ASP A 303 4.11 41.53 46.56
C ASP A 303 2.69 42.15 46.66
N VAL A 304 2.03 42.39 45.52
CA VAL A 304 0.68 42.97 45.45
C VAL A 304 -0.18 42.13 44.51
N VAL A 305 -1.24 41.51 45.05
CA VAL A 305 -2.18 40.68 44.27
C VAL A 305 -3.45 41.47 43.97
N PRO A 306 -4.00 41.48 42.74
CA PRO A 306 -3.56 40.74 41.55
C PRO A 306 -2.63 41.51 40.58
N ASP A 307 -2.52 42.83 40.71
CA ASP A 307 -1.91 43.71 39.68
C ASP A 307 -0.43 44.10 39.94
N GLY A 308 0.28 43.39 40.83
CA GLY A 308 1.68 43.68 41.17
C GLY A 308 2.69 42.97 40.27
N GLU A 309 3.93 43.45 40.29
CA GLU A 309 5.04 42.82 39.58
C GLU A 309 5.36 41.43 40.15
N ILE A 310 5.69 40.51 39.26
CA ILE A 310 6.06 39.13 39.59
C ILE A 310 7.57 39.06 39.74
N TYR A 311 8.02 38.46 40.83
CA TYR A 311 9.42 38.23 41.15
C TYR A 311 9.75 36.74 41.08
N LEU A 312 10.93 36.43 40.54
CA LEU A 312 11.56 35.13 40.58
C LEU A 312 12.72 35.20 41.57
N GLU A 313 12.79 34.22 42.47
CA GLU A 313 13.88 34.09 43.43
C GLU A 313 14.65 32.79 43.19
N ASP A 314 15.97 32.90 43.00
CA ASP A 314 16.85 31.73 42.85
C ASP A 314 17.00 31.00 44.19
N LEU A 315 16.67 29.71 44.22
CA LEU A 315 16.79 28.86 45.40
C LEU A 315 18.20 28.26 45.56
N TRP A 316 19.02 28.31 44.50
CA TRP A 316 20.31 27.62 44.42
C TRP A 316 21.47 28.58 44.05
N PRO A 317 21.74 29.63 44.84
CA PRO A 317 22.76 30.63 44.50
C PRO A 317 24.20 30.06 44.50
N ASN A 318 24.43 28.91 45.15
CA ASN A 318 25.76 28.33 45.38
C ASN A 318 26.21 27.35 44.29
N LEU A 319 25.35 27.03 43.31
CA LEU A 319 25.66 26.10 42.21
C LEU A 319 25.76 26.89 40.90
N ASP A 320 26.80 26.58 40.11
CA ASP A 320 27.14 27.34 38.90
C ASP A 320 26.70 26.63 37.61
N ASP A 321 26.45 25.32 37.65
CA ASP A 321 26.03 24.53 36.49
C ASP A 321 24.58 24.02 36.60
N PHE A 322 23.87 24.03 35.47
CA PHE A 322 22.46 23.65 35.39
C PHE A 322 22.25 22.17 35.71
N GLN A 323 23.19 21.30 35.29
CA GLN A 323 23.13 19.86 35.54
C GLN A 323 23.30 19.53 37.04
N GLU A 324 24.21 20.22 37.73
CA GLU A 324 24.43 20.04 39.16
C GLU A 324 23.20 20.44 40.00
N VAL A 325 22.47 21.49 39.58
CA VAL A 325 21.23 21.90 40.24
C VAL A 325 20.12 20.87 40.00
N GLN A 326 20.04 20.31 38.78
CA GLN A 326 19.07 19.26 38.46
C GLN A 326 19.29 18.00 39.32
N GLU A 327 20.54 17.54 39.44
CA GLU A 327 20.88 16.38 40.29
C GLU A 327 20.56 16.64 41.77
N ALA A 328 20.82 17.85 42.28
CA ALA A 328 20.54 18.22 43.66
C ALA A 328 19.03 18.24 43.98
N ILE A 329 18.20 18.66 43.01
CA ILE A 329 16.73 18.64 43.11
C ILE A 329 16.22 17.21 43.08
N GLU A 330 16.71 16.38 42.15
CA GLU A 330 16.31 14.96 42.05
C GLU A 330 16.64 14.19 43.33
N GLU A 331 17.82 14.43 43.92
CA GLU A 331 18.18 13.86 45.21
C GLU A 331 17.26 14.31 46.36
N LEU A 332 16.82 15.57 46.37
CA LEU A 332 15.91 16.11 47.38
C LEU A 332 14.52 15.49 47.26
N ASP A 333 14.03 15.32 46.03
CA ASP A 333 12.75 14.69 45.71
C ASP A 333 12.76 13.18 45.99
N GLU A 334 13.89 12.51 45.80
CA GLU A 334 14.06 11.11 46.22
C GLU A 334 14.07 10.98 47.74
N LYS A 335 14.77 11.88 48.46
CA LYS A 335 14.78 11.89 49.92
C LYS A 335 13.38 12.14 50.48
N SER A 336 12.62 13.09 49.93
CA SER A 336 11.25 13.39 50.37
C SER A 336 10.26 12.26 50.05
N ARG A 337 10.38 11.60 48.88
CA ARG A 337 9.60 10.40 48.55
C ARG A 337 9.90 9.23 49.50
N ASN A 338 11.17 8.98 49.78
CA ASN A 338 11.58 7.93 50.71
C ASN A 338 11.11 8.20 52.15
N GLU A 339 11.07 9.47 52.58
CA GLU A 339 10.51 9.87 53.88
C GLU A 339 8.99 9.63 53.94
N LEU A 340 8.25 9.98 52.88
CA LEU A 340 6.81 9.75 52.76
C LEU A 340 6.44 8.26 52.74
N ASP A 341 7.25 7.41 52.10
CA ASP A 341 7.05 5.95 52.11
C ASP A 341 7.42 5.28 53.44
N SER A 342 8.25 5.95 54.27
CA SER A 342 8.63 5.46 55.59
C SER A 342 7.57 5.73 56.67
N GLU A 343 6.69 6.72 56.46
CA GLU A 343 5.52 6.95 57.31
C GLU A 343 4.39 5.99 56.95
N ASP A 344 4.46 4.76 57.50
CA ASP A 344 3.42 3.72 57.42
C ASP A 344 2.01 4.34 57.67
N SER A 345 1.22 4.55 56.62
CA SER A 345 -0.09 5.20 56.73
C SER A 345 -0.99 4.45 57.73
N GLY A 346 -1.81 5.18 58.49
CA GLY A 346 -2.61 4.61 59.58
C GLY A 346 -3.45 3.40 59.16
N SER A 347 -3.91 3.34 57.91
CA SER A 347 -4.67 2.22 57.35
C SER A 347 -3.87 0.91 57.27
N VAL A 348 -2.58 0.98 56.94
CA VAL A 348 -1.67 -0.17 56.88
C VAL A 348 -1.43 -0.73 58.28
N GLN A 349 -1.34 0.13 59.30
CA GLN A 349 -1.23 -0.32 60.69
C GLN A 349 -2.51 -0.99 61.20
N PHE A 350 -3.69 -0.51 60.82
CA PHE A 350 -4.97 -1.17 61.14
C PHE A 350 -5.12 -2.52 60.43
N ALA A 351 -4.68 -2.63 59.18
CA ALA A 351 -4.69 -3.88 58.43
C ALA A 351 -3.76 -4.93 59.07
N LYS A 352 -2.54 -4.54 59.47
CA LYS A 352 -1.61 -5.42 60.20
C LYS A 352 -2.22 -5.93 61.52
N LYS A 353 -2.84 -5.07 62.33
CA LYS A 353 -3.52 -5.48 63.59
C LYS A 353 -4.73 -6.38 63.35
N ARG A 354 -5.48 -6.17 62.28
CA ARG A 354 -6.64 -7.01 61.92
C ARG A 354 -6.19 -8.39 61.45
N ALA A 355 -5.13 -8.47 60.66
CA ALA A 355 -4.54 -9.73 60.22
C ALA A 355 -4.02 -10.56 61.41
N GLU A 356 -3.34 -9.91 62.38
CA GLU A 356 -2.89 -10.58 63.61
C GLU A 356 -4.08 -11.14 64.41
N LYS A 357 -5.15 -10.36 64.56
CA LYS A 357 -6.36 -10.80 65.27
C LYS A 357 -7.06 -11.96 64.58
N ILE A 358 -7.11 -11.97 63.24
CA ILE A 358 -7.68 -13.08 62.47
C ILE A 358 -6.85 -14.36 62.65
N ARG A 359 -5.51 -14.26 62.61
CA ARG A 359 -4.63 -15.42 62.84
C ARG A 359 -4.83 -16.04 64.22
N LEU A 360 -4.99 -15.21 65.26
CA LEU A 360 -5.26 -15.69 66.61
C LEU A 360 -6.63 -16.38 66.73
N ILE A 361 -7.65 -15.90 66.01
CA ILE A 361 -8.97 -16.52 65.98
C ILE A 361 -8.90 -17.88 65.26
N GLU A 362 -8.22 -17.96 64.12
CA GLU A 362 -8.07 -19.21 63.35
C GLU A 362 -7.27 -20.28 64.12
N GLU A 363 -6.25 -19.88 64.89
CA GLU A 363 -5.54 -20.79 65.79
C GLU A 363 -6.42 -21.28 66.95
N ALA A 364 -7.27 -20.39 67.51
CA ALA A 364 -8.21 -20.77 68.56
C ALA A 364 -9.32 -21.68 68.05
N GLU A 365 -9.86 -21.43 66.85
CA GLU A 365 -10.87 -22.28 66.20
C GLU A 365 -10.31 -23.66 65.85
N ARG A 366 -9.07 -23.75 65.34
CA ARG A 366 -8.41 -25.04 65.11
C ARG A 366 -8.29 -25.83 66.41
N LYS A 367 -7.85 -25.18 67.48
CA LYS A 367 -7.74 -25.83 68.78
C LYS A 367 -9.09 -26.31 69.31
N ALA A 368 -10.15 -25.50 69.19
CA ALA A 368 -11.50 -25.88 69.61
C ALA A 368 -12.08 -27.04 68.76
N ARG A 369 -11.75 -27.10 67.47
CA ARG A 369 -12.16 -28.20 66.59
C ARG A 369 -11.44 -29.51 66.95
N ASP A 370 -10.15 -29.44 67.27
CA ASP A 370 -9.40 -30.60 67.75
C ASP A 370 -9.96 -31.11 69.09
N ASP A 371 -10.31 -30.20 70.01
CA ASP A 371 -10.94 -30.53 71.28
C ASP A 371 -12.32 -31.19 71.07
N LEU A 372 -13.16 -30.68 70.16
CA LEU A 372 -14.47 -31.27 69.85
C LEU A 372 -14.35 -32.66 69.21
N GLN A 373 -13.41 -32.88 68.30
CA GLN A 373 -13.18 -34.22 67.73
C GLN A 373 -12.72 -35.23 68.79
N SER A 374 -11.89 -34.80 69.74
CA SER A 374 -11.55 -35.66 70.88
C SER A 374 -12.79 -36.00 71.72
N HIS A 375 -13.66 -35.03 71.95
CA HIS A 375 -14.88 -35.22 72.75
C HIS A 375 -15.94 -36.07 72.04
N GLU A 376 -16.07 -35.97 70.71
CA GLU A 376 -16.95 -36.86 69.91
C GLU A 376 -16.46 -38.31 69.94
N SER A 377 -15.15 -38.56 69.84
CA SER A 377 -14.60 -39.92 69.96
C SER A 377 -14.85 -40.53 71.36
N GLU A 378 -14.86 -39.71 72.41
CA GLU A 378 -15.22 -40.13 73.76
C GLU A 378 -16.73 -40.36 73.95
N VAL A 379 -17.57 -39.72 73.15
CA VAL A 379 -19.04 -39.88 73.19
C VAL A 379 -19.47 -41.08 72.35
N GLU A 380 -18.88 -41.32 71.17
CA GLU A 380 -19.14 -42.52 70.37
C GLU A 380 -18.77 -43.80 71.13
N SER A 381 -17.63 -43.81 71.83
CA SER A 381 -17.27 -44.93 72.70
C SER A 381 -18.22 -45.14 73.89
N LYS A 382 -18.98 -44.12 74.30
CA LYS A 382 -20.04 -44.22 75.32
C LYS A 382 -21.40 -44.63 74.74
N LEU A 383 -21.74 -44.19 73.53
CA LEU A 383 -23.01 -44.51 72.86
C LEU A 383 -23.05 -45.95 72.34
N GLU A 384 -21.91 -46.55 71.95
CA GLU A 384 -21.85 -47.99 71.65
C GLU A 384 -22.17 -48.88 72.86
N LEU A 385 -22.12 -48.35 74.10
CA LEU A 385 -22.50 -49.06 75.32
C LEU A 385 -23.99 -48.94 75.69
N GLU A 386 -24.74 -47.98 75.11
CA GLU A 386 -26.14 -47.68 75.48
C GLU A 386 -27.21 -48.20 74.49
N VAL A 387 -26.84 -48.72 73.31
CA VAL A 387 -27.80 -49.25 72.28
C VAL A 387 -28.44 -50.62 72.66
N VAL A 388 -28.25 -51.11 73.89
CA VAL A 388 -28.88 -52.37 74.37
C VAL A 388 -30.33 -52.17 74.87
N GLU A 389 -30.80 -50.94 75.08
CA GLU A 389 -32.10 -50.72 75.72
C GLU A 389 -33.07 -49.86 74.88
N VAL A 390 -34.10 -50.55 74.34
CA VAL A 390 -35.49 -50.09 74.14
C VAL A 390 -35.89 -49.52 72.77
N GLU A 391 -36.63 -50.37 72.04
CA GLU A 391 -37.46 -50.08 70.87
C GLU A 391 -38.92 -49.65 71.23
N ILE A 392 -39.57 -48.99 70.25
CA ILE A 392 -41.03 -48.88 69.95
C ILE A 392 -41.85 -47.71 70.54
N SER A 393 -42.21 -46.74 69.68
CA SER A 393 -43.54 -46.45 69.09
C SER A 393 -43.61 -44.97 68.65
N ASP A 394 -43.65 -44.64 67.36
CA ASP A 394 -44.76 -44.69 66.38
C ASP A 394 -45.70 -43.46 66.48
N ASN A 395 -45.60 -42.51 65.53
CA ASN A 395 -46.55 -42.31 64.41
C ASN A 395 -46.47 -40.88 63.80
N GLY A 396 -46.53 -40.79 62.46
CA GLY A 396 -47.37 -39.79 61.77
C GLY A 396 -46.73 -38.58 61.07
N ASP A 397 -46.41 -38.79 59.78
CA ASP A 397 -46.70 -37.95 58.59
C ASP A 397 -46.15 -36.51 58.43
N ASP A 398 -45.12 -36.43 57.58
CA ASP A 398 -45.13 -35.91 56.20
C ASP A 398 -45.83 -34.58 55.84
N LEU A 399 -44.95 -33.59 55.57
CA LEU A 399 -44.78 -32.82 54.33
C LEU A 399 -46.00 -32.13 53.66
N GLU A 400 -46.04 -30.80 53.78
CA GLU A 400 -46.48 -29.83 52.76
C GLU A 400 -45.72 -28.51 53.01
N LYS A 401 -45.38 -27.58 52.11
CA LYS A 401 -45.44 -27.39 50.65
C LYS A 401 -44.58 -26.12 50.36
N HIS A 402 -44.16 -25.98 49.10
CA HIS A 402 -43.35 -24.89 48.54
C HIS A 402 -44.06 -23.52 48.40
N GLU A 403 -43.23 -22.52 48.02
CA GLU A 403 -43.50 -21.19 47.41
C GLU A 403 -43.73 -20.06 48.42
N TRP A 404 -43.10 -18.88 48.33
CA TRP A 404 -43.00 -17.97 47.17
C TRP A 404 -41.93 -16.85 47.39
N LEU A 405 -41.71 -16.05 46.33
CA LEU A 405 -40.83 -14.89 46.09
C LEU A 405 -40.63 -13.89 47.25
N VAL A 406 -39.52 -13.12 47.22
CA VAL A 406 -39.47 -11.70 46.74
C VAL A 406 -38.09 -11.09 47.07
N GLU A 407 -37.52 -10.45 46.05
CA GLU A 407 -36.39 -9.48 45.98
C GLU A 407 -34.93 -9.94 46.19
#